data_AF-A0A1R4HN91-F1
#
_entry.id   AF-A0A1R4HN91-F1
#
_cell.length_a   1.000
_cell.length_b   1.000
_cell.length_c   1.000
_cell.angle_alpha   90.00
_cell.angle_beta   90.00
_cell.angle_gamma   90.00
#
_symmetry.space_group_name_H-M   'P 1'
#
loop_
_entity.id
_entity.type
_entity.pdbx_description
1 polymer ?
#
loop_
_entity_poly.entity_id
_entity_poly.type
_entity_poly.pdbx_seq_one_letter_code
_entity_poly.pdbx_strand_id
1 'polypeptide(L)'
;MEGISHEVAPLAGTQGLGKLVAFYDDNGISIDGEVEGWHVVPNVDGHNSEAIQAAIERAKQHNNKPSLIICKTITGFGAPNKQGKESCHSDALGNEEVAAARKQPGWPHAPFHVPEEIYKGLDATARGAKWEQDLEARLVRYAEADALKRRLNGFAAQ
;
A
#
# COMPACT_ATOMS: atom_id res chain seq x y z
N MET A 1 -17.65 2.99 -13.04
CA MET A 1 -16.18 2.90 -12.97
C MET A 1 -15.56 3.17 -14.33
N GLU A 2 -14.27 3.49 -14.36
CA GLU A 2 -13.52 3.90 -15.54
C GLU A 2 -13.10 2.69 -16.38
N GLY A 3 -13.27 2.74 -17.71
CA GLY A 3 -12.94 1.60 -18.59
C GLY A 3 -11.47 1.17 -18.54
N ILE A 4 -10.57 2.10 -18.22
CA ILE A 4 -9.12 1.82 -18.18
C ILE A 4 -8.73 0.78 -17.13
N SER A 5 -9.39 0.73 -15.97
CA SER A 5 -9.10 -0.27 -14.93
C SER A 5 -9.45 -1.68 -15.42
N HIS A 6 -10.53 -1.82 -16.18
CA HIS A 6 -10.98 -3.08 -16.76
C HIS A 6 -10.10 -3.56 -17.92
N GLU A 7 -9.33 -2.67 -18.55
CA GLU A 7 -8.34 -3.05 -19.57
C GLU A 7 -7.01 -3.49 -18.92
N VAL A 8 -6.52 -2.73 -17.95
CA VAL A 8 -5.19 -2.97 -17.38
C VAL A 8 -5.16 -4.11 -16.36
N ALA A 9 -6.26 -4.36 -15.63
CA ALA A 9 -6.28 -5.43 -14.64
C ALA A 9 -6.13 -6.83 -15.30
N PRO A 10 -6.91 -7.20 -16.34
CA PRO A 10 -6.68 -8.46 -17.05
C PRO A 10 -5.29 -8.57 -17.68
N LEU A 11 -4.71 -7.46 -18.17
CA LEU A 11 -3.34 -7.43 -18.68
C LEU A 11 -2.31 -7.78 -17.60
N ALA A 12 -2.44 -7.23 -16.39
CA ALA A 12 -1.57 -7.56 -15.26
C ALA A 12 -1.69 -9.04 -14.85
N GLY A 13 -2.90 -9.60 -14.92
CA GLY A 13 -3.15 -11.03 -14.73
C GLY A 13 -2.45 -11.87 -15.80
N THR A 14 -2.60 -11.49 -17.07
CA THR A 14 -1.98 -12.15 -18.23
C THR A 14 -0.45 -12.14 -18.14
N GLN A 15 0.15 -11.04 -17.68
CA GLN A 15 1.60 -10.91 -17.50
C GLN A 15 2.12 -11.53 -16.19
N GLY A 16 1.23 -12.04 -15.33
CA GLY A 16 1.60 -12.69 -14.07
C GLY A 16 2.38 -11.77 -13.13
N LEU A 17 1.98 -10.50 -13.01
CA LEU A 17 2.69 -9.48 -12.22
C LEU A 17 2.59 -9.73 -10.70
N GLY A 18 3.22 -10.79 -10.18
CA GLY A 18 3.07 -11.22 -8.78
C GLY A 18 3.68 -10.33 -7.70
N LYS A 19 4.33 -9.24 -8.09
CA LYS A 19 4.76 -8.18 -7.15
C LYS A 19 3.78 -7.01 -7.10
N LEU A 20 2.75 -7.00 -7.95
CA LEU A 20 1.68 -6.02 -7.92
C LEU A 20 0.65 -6.43 -6.85
N VAL A 21 0.50 -5.59 -5.83
CA VAL A 21 -0.53 -5.72 -4.81
C VAL A 21 -1.34 -4.43 -4.79
N ALA A 22 -2.60 -4.50 -5.22
CA ALA A 22 -3.53 -3.39 -5.21
C ALA A 22 -4.43 -3.47 -3.97
N PHE A 23 -4.70 -2.32 -3.35
CA PHE A 23 -5.70 -2.17 -2.30
C PHE A 23 -6.92 -1.48 -2.89
N TYR A 24 -8.08 -2.11 -2.71
CA TYR A 24 -9.36 -1.53 -3.06
C TYR A 24 -10.07 -1.11 -1.79
N ASP A 25 -10.37 0.20 -1.69
CA ASP A 25 -11.16 0.75 -0.61
C ASP A 25 -12.66 0.52 -0.89
N ASP A 26 -13.19 -0.57 -0.34
CA ASP A 26 -14.61 -0.89 -0.35
C ASP A 26 -15.31 -0.18 0.82
N ASN A 27 -15.68 1.07 0.59
CA ASN A 27 -16.41 1.90 1.54
C ASN A 27 -17.93 1.94 1.27
N GLY A 28 -18.43 1.05 0.39
CA GLY A 28 -19.84 0.93 0.04
C GLY A 28 -20.37 1.99 -0.94
N ILE A 29 -19.53 2.90 -1.45
CA ILE A 29 -19.92 3.98 -2.40
C ILE A 29 -19.65 3.59 -3.87
N SER A 30 -19.14 2.39 -4.14
CA SER A 30 -18.78 1.93 -5.49
C SER A 30 -19.21 0.48 -5.75
N ILE A 31 -19.52 0.15 -7.01
CA ILE A 31 -20.05 -1.16 -7.46
C ILE A 31 -19.26 -1.61 -8.70
N ASP A 32 -18.21 -2.43 -8.53
CA ASP A 32 -17.55 -3.10 -9.66
C ASP A 32 -17.52 -4.61 -9.47
N GLY A 33 -17.60 -5.30 -10.60
CA GLY A 33 -17.69 -6.76 -10.69
C GLY A 33 -16.35 -7.50 -10.51
N GLU A 34 -16.37 -8.81 -10.76
CA GLU A 34 -15.24 -9.70 -10.55
C GLU A 34 -14.09 -9.47 -11.55
N VAL A 35 -12.84 -9.61 -11.09
CA VAL A 35 -11.62 -9.49 -11.91
C VAL A 35 -10.97 -10.86 -12.05
N GLU A 36 -10.86 -11.35 -13.29
CA GLU A 36 -10.23 -12.64 -13.59
C GLU A 36 -8.68 -12.55 -13.59
N GLY A 37 -8.00 -13.66 -13.25
CA GLY A 37 -6.53 -13.75 -13.30
C GLY A 37 -5.78 -13.15 -12.12
N TRP A 38 -6.50 -12.64 -11.11
CA TRP A 38 -5.94 -12.06 -9.89
C TRP A 38 -6.09 -13.00 -8.69
N HIS A 39 -5.18 -12.88 -7.74
CA HIS A 39 -5.40 -13.39 -6.38
C HIS A 39 -6.21 -12.35 -5.61
N VAL A 40 -7.42 -12.70 -5.15
CA VAL A 40 -8.30 -11.77 -4.43
C VAL A 40 -8.35 -12.14 -2.95
N VAL A 41 -8.12 -11.15 -2.08
CA VAL A 41 -8.34 -11.25 -0.63
C VAL A 41 -9.54 -10.37 -0.28
N PRO A 42 -10.77 -10.93 -0.25
CA PRO A 42 -11.98 -10.16 -0.02
C PRO A 42 -12.21 -9.88 1.48
N ASN A 43 -13.04 -8.88 1.78
CA ASN A 43 -13.58 -8.61 3.12
C ASN A 43 -12.52 -8.39 4.22
N VAL A 44 -11.40 -7.74 3.90
CA VAL A 44 -10.41 -7.34 4.91
C VAL A 44 -10.96 -6.15 5.69
N ASP A 45 -10.98 -6.22 7.01
CA ASP A 45 -11.32 -5.04 7.83
C ASP A 45 -10.22 -3.98 7.68
N GLY A 46 -10.52 -2.90 6.97
CA GLY A 46 -9.59 -1.81 6.68
C GLY A 46 -9.29 -0.92 7.88
N HIS A 47 -9.99 -1.11 9.02
CA HIS A 47 -9.70 -0.44 10.29
C HIS A 47 -8.88 -1.31 11.25
N ASN A 48 -8.51 -2.53 10.83
CA ASN A 48 -7.72 -3.46 11.62
C ASN A 48 -6.33 -3.71 10.97
N SER A 49 -5.29 -3.17 11.60
CA SER A 49 -3.91 -3.28 11.11
C SER A 49 -3.41 -4.73 11.02
N GLU A 50 -3.84 -5.63 11.92
CA GLU A 50 -3.47 -7.04 11.89
C GLU A 50 -4.12 -7.76 10.71
N ALA A 51 -5.38 -7.45 10.41
CA ALA A 51 -6.09 -8.00 9.26
C ALA A 51 -5.44 -7.56 7.94
N ILE A 52 -5.06 -6.29 7.83
CA ILE A 52 -4.34 -5.74 6.67
C ILE A 52 -2.98 -6.42 6.53
N GLN A 53 -2.23 -6.55 7.62
CA GLN A 53 -0.92 -7.20 7.60
C GLN A 53 -1.03 -8.67 7.16
N ALA A 54 -2.02 -9.41 7.67
CA ALA A 54 -2.27 -10.80 7.27
C ALA A 54 -2.63 -10.90 5.78
N ALA A 55 -3.40 -9.95 5.24
CA ALA A 55 -3.74 -9.91 3.81
C ALA A 55 -2.52 -9.63 2.93
N ILE A 56 -1.63 -8.72 3.35
CA ILE A 56 -0.36 -8.44 2.68
C ILE A 56 0.52 -9.69 2.63
N GLU A 57 0.65 -10.41 3.75
CA GLU A 57 1.46 -11.63 3.79
C GLU A 57 0.87 -12.74 2.91
N ARG A 58 -0.45 -12.87 2.83
CA ARG A 58 -1.11 -13.77 1.86
C ARG A 58 -0.83 -13.34 0.42
N ALA A 59 -0.91 -12.06 0.09
CA ALA A 59 -0.61 -11.56 -1.25
C ALA A 59 0.83 -11.87 -1.69
N LYS A 60 1.80 -11.71 -0.79
CA LYS A 60 3.22 -12.02 -1.05
C LYS A 60 3.50 -13.50 -1.33
N GLN A 61 2.58 -14.40 -0.97
CA GLN A 61 2.72 -15.84 -1.28
C GLN A 61 2.39 -16.16 -2.75
N HIS A 62 1.84 -15.21 -3.51
CA HIS A 62 1.42 -15.39 -4.89
C HIS A 62 2.31 -14.64 -5.89
N ASN A 63 3.47 -15.22 -6.21
CA ASN A 63 4.46 -14.58 -7.08
C ASN A 63 4.17 -14.66 -8.59
N ASN A 64 3.13 -15.38 -9.02
CA ASN A 64 2.79 -15.61 -10.43
C ASN A 64 1.50 -14.90 -10.88
N LYS A 65 0.89 -14.08 -10.02
CA LYS A 65 -0.34 -13.34 -10.32
C LYS A 65 -0.43 -12.08 -9.45
N PRO A 66 -0.93 -10.96 -9.98
CA PRO A 66 -1.19 -9.78 -9.15
C PRO A 66 -2.22 -10.09 -8.06
N SER A 67 -2.17 -9.35 -6.97
CA SER A 67 -3.10 -9.50 -5.83
C SER A 67 -3.98 -8.26 -5.65
N LEU A 68 -5.26 -8.46 -5.39
CA LEU A 68 -6.24 -7.44 -5.03
C LEU A 68 -6.71 -7.68 -3.59
N ILE A 69 -6.41 -6.74 -2.70
CA ILE A 69 -6.86 -6.76 -1.31
C ILE A 69 -8.05 -5.81 -1.20
N ILE A 70 -9.22 -6.34 -0.88
CA ILE A 70 -10.45 -5.55 -0.73
C ILE A 70 -10.61 -5.20 0.74
N CYS A 71 -10.31 -3.95 1.07
CA CYS A 71 -10.40 -3.39 2.41
C CYS A 71 -11.76 -2.74 2.61
N LYS A 72 -12.56 -3.26 3.54
CA LYS A 72 -13.79 -2.64 3.99
C LYS A 72 -13.48 -1.49 4.93
N THR A 73 -13.85 -0.28 4.55
CA THR A 73 -13.68 0.90 5.39
C THR A 73 -15.00 1.64 5.58
N ILE A 74 -14.94 2.71 6.37
CA ILE A 74 -16.05 3.66 6.54
C ILE A 74 -15.47 5.00 6.09
N THR A 75 -16.03 5.58 5.02
CA THR A 75 -15.63 6.92 4.57
C THR A 75 -15.73 7.91 5.72
N GLY A 76 -14.70 8.74 5.94
CA GLY A 76 -14.71 9.71 7.04
C GLY A 76 -14.77 9.11 8.45
N PHE A 77 -14.35 7.84 8.63
CA PHE A 77 -14.31 7.18 9.94
C PHE A 77 -13.71 8.09 11.02
N GLY A 78 -14.42 8.23 12.14
CA GLY A 78 -14.03 9.12 13.22
C GLY A 78 -14.80 10.43 13.25
N ALA A 79 -15.45 10.85 12.16
CA ALA A 79 -16.33 12.02 12.13
C ALA A 79 -17.76 11.62 12.53
N PRO A 80 -18.19 11.83 13.79
CA PRO A 80 -19.39 11.17 14.33
C PRO A 80 -20.68 11.51 13.58
N ASN A 81 -20.80 12.70 12.98
CA ASN A 81 -22.01 13.12 12.28
C ASN A 81 -21.89 12.96 10.76
N LYS A 82 -20.68 12.79 10.22
CA LYS A 82 -20.45 12.75 8.78
C LYS A 82 -19.83 11.44 8.25
N GLN A 83 -19.31 10.56 9.10
CA GLN A 83 -18.78 9.26 8.65
C GLN A 83 -19.85 8.45 7.92
N GLY A 84 -19.44 7.75 6.86
CA GLY A 84 -20.32 6.98 5.97
C GLY A 84 -21.19 7.82 5.04
N LYS A 85 -20.94 9.13 4.91
CA LYS A 85 -21.72 10.04 4.05
C LYS A 85 -20.85 10.70 3.00
N GLU A 86 -21.43 11.03 1.84
CA GLU A 86 -20.75 11.75 0.75
C GLU A 86 -20.19 13.12 1.18
N SER A 87 -20.77 13.76 2.20
CA SER A 87 -20.32 15.05 2.73
C SER A 87 -18.99 14.98 3.48
N CYS A 88 -18.45 13.77 3.72
CA CYS A 88 -17.08 13.54 4.16
C CYS A 88 -16.08 13.35 3.03
N HIS A 89 -16.53 13.23 1.77
CA HIS A 89 -15.67 12.85 0.66
C HIS A 89 -14.78 14.01 0.20
N SER A 90 -15.38 15.19 -0.05
CA SER A 90 -14.68 16.31 -0.71
C SER A 90 -14.69 17.61 0.09
N ASP A 91 -15.58 17.74 1.08
CA ASP A 91 -15.75 18.98 1.83
C ASP A 91 -14.94 18.97 3.13
N ALA A 92 -14.49 20.16 3.55
CA ALA A 92 -13.97 20.33 4.90
C ALA A 92 -15.02 19.91 5.94
N LEU A 93 -14.60 19.18 6.97
CA LEU A 93 -15.51 18.72 8.03
C LEU A 93 -16.21 19.88 8.74
N GLY A 94 -15.52 21.00 8.91
CA GLY A 94 -15.97 22.17 9.68
C GLY A 94 -15.54 22.07 11.15
N ASN A 95 -15.40 23.23 11.81
CA ASN A 95 -14.79 23.32 13.13
C ASN A 95 -15.49 22.46 14.20
N GLU A 96 -16.83 22.43 14.18
CA GLU A 96 -17.62 21.65 15.13
C GLU A 96 -17.40 20.14 14.95
N GLU A 97 -17.41 19.67 13.70
CA GLU A 97 -17.20 18.26 13.39
C GLU A 97 -15.77 17.84 13.69
N VAL A 98 -14.77 18.69 13.39
CA VAL A 98 -13.37 18.45 13.77
C VAL A 98 -13.23 18.31 15.29
N ALA A 99 -13.87 19.20 16.07
CA ALA A 99 -13.83 19.15 17.52
C ALA A 99 -14.52 17.88 18.07
N ALA A 100 -15.60 17.42 17.42
CA ALA A 100 -16.27 16.18 17.78
C ALA A 100 -15.43 14.94 17.43
N ALA A 101 -14.86 14.89 16.22
CA ALA A 101 -14.05 13.78 15.73
C ALA A 101 -12.81 13.54 16.59
N ARG A 102 -12.17 14.60 17.06
CA ARG A 102 -11.01 14.52 17.96
C ARG A 102 -11.30 13.85 19.30
N LYS A 103 -12.55 13.83 19.76
CA LYS A 103 -12.91 13.20 21.04
C LYS A 103 -12.84 11.68 20.98
N GLN A 104 -13.15 11.08 19.83
CA GLN A 104 -13.20 9.62 19.68
C GLN A 104 -11.86 8.92 19.91
N PRO A 105 -10.74 9.34 19.28
CA PRO A 105 -9.42 8.81 19.60
C PRO A 105 -8.78 9.47 20.83
N GLY A 106 -9.45 10.45 21.46
CA GLY A 106 -8.88 11.26 22.53
C GLY A 106 -7.67 12.07 22.07
N TRP A 107 -7.82 12.88 21.01
CA TRP A 107 -6.75 13.68 20.41
C TRP A 107 -6.76 15.14 20.93
N PRO A 108 -5.97 15.47 21.97
CA PRO A 108 -5.98 16.80 22.58
C PRO A 108 -5.14 17.84 21.82
N HIS A 109 -4.39 17.41 20.80
CA HIS A 109 -3.35 18.24 20.20
C HIS A 109 -3.90 19.32 19.26
N ALA A 110 -3.17 20.43 19.16
CA ALA A 110 -3.51 21.54 18.26
C ALA A 110 -3.52 21.10 16.77
N PRO A 111 -4.17 21.86 15.87
CA PRO A 111 -4.03 21.65 14.42
C PRO A 111 -2.57 21.54 14.00
N PHE A 112 -2.26 20.56 13.14
CA PHE A 112 -0.92 20.28 12.61
C PHE A 112 0.15 19.91 13.65
N HIS A 113 -0.23 19.64 14.89
CA HIS A 113 0.69 19.12 15.90
C HIS A 113 0.74 17.59 15.85
N VAL A 114 1.94 17.05 15.62
CA VAL A 114 2.23 15.61 15.69
C VAL A 114 3.04 15.36 16.96
N PRO A 115 2.54 14.53 17.90
CA PRO A 115 3.29 14.16 19.09
C PRO A 115 4.62 13.48 18.76
N GLU A 116 5.64 13.74 19.57
CA GLU A 116 7.01 13.27 19.34
C GLU A 116 7.10 11.75 19.28
N GLU A 117 6.35 11.04 20.12
CA GLU A 117 6.30 9.58 20.14
C GLU A 117 5.71 9.00 18.85
N ILE A 118 4.70 9.66 18.27
CA ILE A 118 4.11 9.27 16.99
C ILE A 118 5.08 9.57 15.85
N TYR A 119 5.72 10.75 15.88
CA TYR A 119 6.73 11.11 14.87
C TYR A 119 7.87 10.09 14.85
N LYS A 120 8.42 9.74 16.02
CA LYS A 120 9.47 8.71 16.14
C LYS A 120 9.01 7.33 15.67
N GLY A 121 7.74 6.97 15.89
CA GLY A 121 7.18 5.71 15.40
C GLY A 121 7.06 5.65 13.87
N LEU A 122 6.93 6.81 13.21
CA LEU A 122 6.84 6.94 11.76
C LEU A 122 8.20 7.23 11.09
N ASP A 123 9.20 7.72 11.83
CA ASP A 123 10.52 8.03 11.29
C ASP A 123 11.24 6.74 10.87
N ALA A 124 11.34 6.56 9.56
CA ALA A 124 12.02 5.44 8.93
C ALA A 124 13.39 5.83 8.35
N THR A 125 13.91 7.03 8.63
CA THR A 125 15.14 7.57 8.00
C THR A 125 16.33 6.62 8.13
N ALA A 126 16.62 6.15 9.35
CA ALA A 126 17.73 5.23 9.59
C ALA A 126 17.53 3.87 8.89
N ARG A 127 16.29 3.36 8.86
CA ARG A 127 15.96 2.10 8.18
C ARG A 127 16.11 2.24 6.66
N GLY A 128 15.66 3.36 6.09
CA GLY A 128 15.81 3.68 4.68
C GLY A 128 17.28 3.78 4.26
N ALA A 129 18.09 4.52 5.02
CA ALA A 129 19.53 4.64 4.79
C ALA A 129 20.23 3.27 4.79
N LYS A 130 19.85 2.39 5.72
CA LYS A 130 20.38 1.02 5.75
C LYS A 130 19.99 0.23 4.49
N TRP A 131 18.73 0.29 4.06
CA TRP A 131 18.28 -0.41 2.84
C TRP A 131 18.98 0.07 1.58
N GLU A 132 19.25 1.37 1.49
CA GLU A 132 20.02 1.97 0.39
C GLU A 132 21.47 1.47 0.40
N GLN A 133 22.16 1.52 1.55
CA GLN A 133 23.52 0.98 1.69
C GLN A 133 23.59 -0.52 1.33
N ASP A 134 22.61 -1.30 1.77
CA ASP A 134 22.52 -2.73 1.43
C ASP A 134 22.28 -2.95 -0.07
N LEU A 135 21.57 -2.05 -0.75
CA LEU A 135 21.40 -2.06 -2.21
C LEU A 135 22.70 -1.68 -2.93
N GLU A 136 23.37 -0.61 -2.51
CA GLU A 136 24.65 -0.17 -3.08
C GLU A 136 25.70 -1.28 -3.00
N ALA A 137 25.82 -1.92 -1.83
CA ALA A 137 26.73 -3.05 -1.65
C ALA A 137 26.39 -4.23 -2.58
N ARG A 138 25.11 -4.48 -2.87
CA ARG A 138 24.68 -5.51 -3.84
C ARG A 138 25.06 -5.11 -5.27
N LEU A 139 24.90 -3.84 -5.64
CA LEU A 139 25.24 -3.34 -6.97
C LEU A 139 26.75 -3.39 -7.25
N VAL A 140 27.58 -3.04 -6.26
CA VAL A 140 29.05 -3.17 -6.38
C VAL A 140 29.45 -4.61 -6.66
N ARG A 141 28.98 -5.57 -5.84
CA ARG A 141 29.27 -6.99 -6.05
C ARG A 141 28.80 -7.50 -7.41
N TYR A 142 27.65 -7.03 -7.88
CA TYR A 142 27.14 -7.38 -9.21
C TYR A 142 28.06 -6.88 -10.32
N ALA A 143 28.52 -5.63 -10.25
CA ALA A 143 29.43 -5.04 -11.23
C ALA A 143 30.78 -5.77 -11.27
N GLU A 144 31.33 -6.13 -10.12
CA GLU A 144 32.56 -6.92 -10.01
C GLU A 144 32.41 -8.32 -10.62
N ALA A 145 31.30 -9.00 -10.34
CA ALA A 145 31.00 -10.33 -10.90
C ALA A 145 30.83 -10.28 -12.43
N ASP A 146 30.18 -9.25 -12.95
CA ASP A 146 30.06 -9.04 -14.40
C ASP A 146 31.43 -8.75 -15.05
N ALA A 147 32.24 -7.90 -14.43
CA ALA A 147 33.60 -7.62 -14.89
C ALA A 147 34.49 -8.89 -14.86
N LEU A 148 34.38 -9.72 -13.82
CA LEU A 148 35.08 -11.00 -13.73
C LEU A 148 34.65 -11.97 -14.84
N LYS A 149 33.33 -12.13 -15.09
CA LYS A 149 32.81 -12.97 -16.18
C LYS A 149 33.30 -12.51 -17.55
N ARG A 150 33.32 -11.20 -17.81
CA ARG A 150 33.88 -10.64 -19.05
C ARG A 150 35.36 -10.96 -19.21
N ARG A 151 36.16 -10.86 -18.13
CA ARG A 151 37.58 -11.23 -18.16
C ARG A 151 37.76 -12.72 -18.44
N LEU A 152 37.07 -13.60 -17.71
CA LEU A 152 37.16 -15.05 -17.90
C LEU A 152 36.75 -15.49 -19.31
N ASN A 153 35.68 -14.91 -19.87
CA ASN A 153 35.22 -15.23 -21.23
C ASN A 153 36.14 -14.68 -22.32
N GLY A 154 36.85 -13.57 -22.06
CA GLY A 154 37.87 -13.02 -22.97
C GLY A 154 39.17 -13.82 -23.03
N PHE A 155 39.45 -14.66 -22.03
CA PHE A 155 40.60 -15.58 -22.02
C PHE A 155 40.31 -16.94 -22.67
N ALA A 156 39.04 -17.27 -22.95
CA ALA A 156 38.65 -18.53 -23.60
C ALA A 156 38.72 -18.49 -25.14
N ALA A 157 39.17 -17.38 -25.72
CA ALA A 157 39.35 -17.19 -27.16
C ALA A 157 40.81 -16.85 -27.50
N GLN A 158 41.73 -17.78 -27.21
CA GLN A 158 43.06 -17.85 -27.83
C GLN A 158 43.42 -19.32 -28.07
#